data_AF-A0A6J7NDS2-F1
#
_entry.id   AF-A0A6J7NDS2-F1
#
_cell.length_a   1.000
_cell.length_b   1.000
_cell.length_c   1.000
_cell.angle_alpha   90.00
_cell.angle_beta   90.00
_cell.angle_gamma   90.00
#
_symmetry.space_group_name_H-M   'P 1'
#
loop_
_entity.id
_entity.type
_entity.pdbx_description
1 polymer ?
#
loop_
_entity_poly.entity_id
_entity_poly.type
_entity_poly.pdbx_seq_one_letter_code
_entity_poly.pdbx_strand_id
1 'polypeptide(L)'
;MLATIAEFGEKGWRDYWRELRSGGVEVVDGWEQAYNSSFSGSAGKGDRPLVVSYATSPPAEVIYADPRPSSAPTGVLTKTCFRQIEGVAVLKNAPNAANAKLLVDFMISKKFQSDLPLQMFVLPARLGTEVPPEFAEFGATPKDPYSLEPRKIAASRDRWIEQWTDTVLR
;
A
#
# COMPACT_ATOMS: atom_id res chain seq x y z
N MET A 1 -8.62 3.49 -5.55
CA MET A 1 -9.61 3.02 -6.55
C MET A 1 -10.12 1.60 -6.27
N LEU A 2 -9.27 0.58 -6.14
CA LEU A 2 -9.76 -0.81 -6.01
C LEU A 2 -10.60 -1.07 -4.74
N ALA A 3 -10.21 -0.49 -3.59
CA ALA A 3 -10.99 -0.56 -2.35
C ALA A 3 -12.42 -0.06 -2.53
N THR A 4 -12.59 1.09 -3.21
CA THR A 4 -13.91 1.69 -3.45
C THR A 4 -14.75 0.87 -4.44
N ILE A 5 -14.12 0.16 -5.39
CA ILE A 5 -14.82 -0.78 -6.27
C ILE A 5 -15.27 -2.03 -5.49
N ALA A 6 -14.45 -2.52 -4.56
CA ALA A 6 -14.81 -3.64 -3.70
C ALA A 6 -15.99 -3.30 -2.77
N GLU A 7 -15.97 -2.10 -2.18
CA GLU A 7 -17.02 -1.63 -1.25
C GLU A 7 -18.31 -1.21 -1.97
N PHE A 8 -18.21 -0.32 -2.97
CA PHE A 8 -19.39 0.32 -3.59
C PHE A 8 -19.82 -0.32 -4.92
N GLY A 9 -19.08 -1.32 -5.41
CA GLY A 9 -19.33 -1.98 -6.69
C GLY A 9 -19.08 -1.09 -7.91
N GLU A 10 -19.20 -1.66 -9.11
CA GLU A 10 -18.91 -0.97 -10.38
C GLU A 10 -19.86 0.21 -10.69
N LYS A 11 -21.02 0.26 -10.04
CA LYS A 11 -21.99 1.34 -10.22
C LYS A 11 -21.73 2.52 -9.28
N GLY A 12 -21.32 2.27 -8.03
CA GLY A 12 -21.26 3.29 -6.97
C GLY A 12 -19.87 3.89 -6.73
N TRP A 13 -18.79 3.21 -7.12
CA TRP A 13 -17.44 3.66 -6.75
C TRP A 13 -17.06 5.04 -7.29
N ARG A 14 -17.59 5.46 -8.44
CA ARG A 14 -17.31 6.78 -9.01
C ARG A 14 -17.96 7.91 -8.23
N ASP A 15 -19.11 7.66 -7.62
CA ASP A 15 -19.84 8.67 -6.84
C ASP A 15 -19.02 9.06 -5.61
N TYR A 16 -18.44 8.06 -4.94
CA TYR A 16 -17.46 8.29 -3.88
C TYR A 16 -16.28 9.16 -4.33
N TRP A 17 -15.71 8.92 -5.51
CA TRP A 17 -14.58 9.73 -6.02
C TRP A 17 -15.01 11.15 -6.42
N ARG A 18 -16.24 11.34 -6.90
CA ARG A 18 -16.80 12.69 -7.16
C ARG A 18 -16.93 13.48 -5.86
N GLU A 19 -17.43 12.85 -4.81
CA GLU A 19 -17.52 13.45 -3.47
C GLU A 19 -16.12 13.79 -2.93
N LEU A 20 -15.17 12.86 -3.04
CA LEU A 20 -13.79 13.08 -2.58
C LEU A 20 -13.11 14.24 -3.33
N ARG A 21 -13.33 14.34 -4.65
CA ARG A 21 -12.87 15.48 -5.46
C ARG A 21 -13.50 16.79 -5.00
N SER A 22 -14.82 16.82 -4.79
CA SER A 22 -15.50 18.01 -4.28
C SER A 22 -15.03 18.41 -2.88
N GLY A 23 -14.57 17.44 -2.08
CA GLY A 23 -13.94 17.63 -0.78
C GLY A 23 -12.47 18.05 -0.83
N GLY A 24 -11.92 18.33 -2.03
CA GLY A 24 -10.57 18.86 -2.18
C GLY A 24 -9.45 17.83 -2.08
N VAL A 25 -9.71 16.58 -2.49
CA VAL A 25 -8.66 15.56 -2.58
C VAL A 25 -7.50 16.02 -3.45
N GLU A 26 -6.29 15.76 -2.96
CA GLU A 26 -5.07 15.99 -3.70
C GLU A 26 -4.60 14.69 -4.35
N VAL A 27 -4.21 14.79 -5.62
CA VAL A 27 -3.62 13.69 -6.38
C VAL A 27 -2.25 14.11 -6.84
N VAL A 28 -1.24 13.32 -6.49
CA VAL A 28 0.16 13.51 -6.86
C VAL A 28 0.70 12.23 -7.48
N ASP A 29 1.82 12.33 -8.20
CA ASP A 29 2.38 11.23 -9.00
C ASP A 29 3.08 10.15 -8.16
N GLY A 30 3.42 10.44 -6.90
CA GLY A 30 4.25 9.58 -6.07
C GLY A 30 3.79 9.49 -4.62
N TRP A 31 3.94 8.28 -4.05
CA TRP A 31 3.69 8.04 -2.62
C TRP A 31 4.56 8.94 -1.73
N GLU A 32 5.84 9.13 -2.07
CA GLU A 32 6.75 9.96 -1.27
C GLU A 32 6.25 11.41 -1.15
N GLN A 33 5.74 12.00 -2.24
CA GLN A 33 5.18 13.36 -2.19
C GLN A 33 3.87 13.41 -1.37
N ALA A 34 2.99 12.43 -1.57
CA ALA A 34 1.74 12.36 -0.83
C ALA A 34 2.01 12.23 0.67
N TYR A 35 2.93 11.34 1.04
CA TYR A 35 3.17 10.93 2.41
C TYR A 35 4.17 11.85 3.13
N ASN A 36 5.30 12.23 2.54
CA ASN A 36 6.35 13.02 3.21
C ASN A 36 6.20 14.53 3.06
N SER A 37 5.31 15.03 2.19
CA SER A 37 5.14 16.48 1.97
C SER A 37 3.72 16.95 2.27
N SER A 38 2.71 16.30 1.70
CA SER A 38 1.33 16.80 1.72
C SER A 38 0.58 16.36 2.98
N PHE A 39 0.88 15.17 3.49
CA PHE A 39 0.27 14.62 4.69
C PHE A 39 0.81 15.29 5.97
N SER A 40 -0.08 15.56 6.91
CA SER A 40 0.24 16.27 8.16
C SER A 40 0.77 15.37 9.29
N GLY A 41 0.62 14.05 9.16
CA GLY A 41 0.92 13.09 10.22
C GLY A 41 2.31 12.45 10.18
N SER A 42 3.06 12.65 9.10
CA SER A 42 4.41 12.10 8.93
C SER A 42 5.49 13.17 9.20
N ALA A 43 6.73 12.93 8.75
CA ALA A 43 7.77 13.94 8.67
C ALA A 43 7.37 15.21 7.87
N GLY A 44 6.38 15.09 6.98
CA GLY A 44 5.80 16.21 6.25
C GLY A 44 4.96 17.11 7.16
N LYS A 45 5.16 18.42 7.07
CA LYS A 45 4.29 19.42 7.73
C LYS A 45 3.19 19.92 6.79
N GLY A 46 2.66 19.03 5.97
CA GLY A 46 1.55 19.36 5.07
C GLY A 46 0.25 19.58 5.83
N ASP A 47 -0.80 20.00 5.12
CA ASP A 47 -2.10 20.32 5.69
C ASP A 47 -3.16 19.22 5.45
N ARG A 48 -2.79 18.12 4.77
CA ARG A 48 -3.71 17.01 4.48
C ARG A 48 -3.75 16.05 5.67
N PRO A 49 -4.91 15.87 6.35
CA PRO A 49 -5.01 15.02 7.54
C PRO A 49 -5.14 13.52 7.23
N LEU A 50 -5.30 13.15 5.96
CA LEU A 50 -5.46 11.77 5.50
C LEU A 50 -4.63 11.54 4.25
N VAL A 51 -4.08 10.34 4.11
CA VAL A 51 -3.27 9.91 2.96
C VAL A 51 -3.54 8.44 2.65
N VAL A 52 -3.48 8.07 1.39
CA VAL A 52 -3.45 6.66 0.98
C VAL A 52 -2.04 6.13 1.23
N SER A 53 -1.91 5.25 2.21
CA SER A 53 -0.65 4.61 2.58
C SER A 53 -0.89 3.18 3.09
N TYR A 54 0.12 2.58 3.70
CA TYR A 54 0.09 1.18 4.14
C TYR A 54 -0.25 1.06 5.63
N ALA A 55 -0.92 -0.03 6.02
CA ALA A 55 -1.22 -0.32 7.43
C ALA A 55 0.04 -0.56 8.28
N THR A 56 1.18 -0.77 7.61
CA THR A 56 2.52 -0.97 8.14
C THR A 56 3.38 0.30 8.13
N SER A 57 2.82 1.45 7.73
CA SER A 57 3.52 2.75 7.79
C SER A 57 3.75 3.29 9.20
N PRO A 58 2.80 3.19 10.16
CA PRO A 58 3.00 3.79 11.49
C PRO A 58 4.25 3.34 12.26
N PRO A 59 4.69 2.06 12.21
CA PRO A 59 5.98 1.65 12.77
C PRO A 59 7.18 2.43 12.25
N ALA A 60 7.18 2.87 10.97
CA ALA A 60 8.30 3.61 10.39
C ALA A 60 8.52 4.96 11.09
N GLU A 61 7.42 5.67 11.39
CA GLU A 61 7.45 6.94 12.08
C GLU A 61 8.02 6.82 13.50
N VAL A 62 7.86 5.65 14.13
CA VAL A 62 8.43 5.39 15.47
C VAL A 62 9.90 4.98 15.39
N ILE A 63 10.23 4.07 14.47
CA ILE A 63 11.58 3.49 14.36
C ILE A 63 12.61 4.54 13.93
N TYR A 64 12.24 5.43 13.00
CA TYR A 64 13.13 6.44 12.43
C TYR A 64 13.11 7.79 13.15
N ALA A 65 12.17 8.02 14.08
CA ALA A 65 12.17 9.23 14.87
C ALA A 65 13.30 9.26 15.90
N ASP A 66 13.88 10.45 16.09
CA ASP A 66 14.85 10.74 17.15
C ASP A 66 14.43 12.03 17.88
N PRO A 67 14.01 11.95 19.17
CA PRO A 67 13.86 10.73 19.97
C PRO A 67 12.66 9.88 19.52
N ARG A 68 12.72 8.57 19.78
CA ARG A 68 11.61 7.65 19.48
C ARG A 68 10.39 7.98 20.35
N PRO A 69 9.20 8.21 19.75
CA PRO A 69 7.98 8.45 20.50
C PRO A 69 7.48 7.16 21.15
N SER A 70 6.67 7.28 22.20
CA SER A 70 6.02 6.15 22.88
C SER A 70 4.76 5.64 22.16
N SER A 71 4.33 6.33 21.10
CA SER A 71 3.19 5.95 20.26
C SER A 71 3.43 6.42 18.82
N ALA A 72 2.81 5.74 17.86
CA ALA A 72 2.88 6.18 16.48
C ALA A 72 2.10 7.48 16.28
N PRO A 73 2.66 8.48 15.58
CA PRO A 73 1.97 9.74 15.28
C PRO A 73 0.88 9.57 14.22
N THR A 74 0.86 8.44 13.51
CA THR A 74 -0.12 8.12 12.47
C THR A 74 -0.99 6.93 12.87
N GLY A 75 -2.24 6.94 12.39
CA GLY A 75 -3.21 5.86 12.61
C GLY A 75 -3.69 5.26 11.29
N VAL A 76 -4.34 4.08 11.38
CA VAL A 76 -4.82 3.33 10.21
C VAL A 76 -6.34 3.22 10.23
N LEU A 77 -6.98 3.65 9.14
CA LEU A 77 -8.41 3.41 8.88
C LEU A 77 -8.61 1.97 8.38
N THR A 78 -8.55 0.99 9.30
CA THR A 78 -8.50 -0.45 8.97
C THR A 78 -9.65 -0.97 8.11
N LYS A 79 -10.82 -0.34 8.19
CA LYS A 79 -12.01 -0.68 7.38
C LYS A 79 -11.91 -0.23 5.91
N THR A 80 -10.85 0.48 5.53
CA THR A 80 -10.65 1.00 4.16
C THR A 80 -9.54 0.28 3.41
N CYS A 81 -8.81 -0.62 4.08
CA CYS A 81 -7.62 -1.26 3.54
C CYS A 81 -7.98 -2.22 2.41
N PHE A 82 -7.20 -2.17 1.33
CA PHE A 82 -7.21 -3.15 0.25
C PHE A 82 -5.94 -4.01 0.32
N ARG A 83 -6.07 -5.33 0.16
CA ARG A 83 -4.92 -6.23 0.17
C ARG A 83 -4.09 -6.05 -1.09
N GLN A 84 -2.88 -5.53 -0.93
CA GLN A 84 -1.85 -5.50 -1.98
C GLN A 84 -0.87 -6.66 -1.79
N ILE A 85 -0.50 -7.30 -2.90
CA ILE A 85 0.55 -8.32 -2.97
C ILE A 85 1.53 -7.86 -4.04
N GLU A 86 2.78 -7.70 -3.64
CA GLU A 86 3.88 -7.41 -4.56
C GLU A 86 4.51 -8.73 -5.00
N GLY A 87 4.66 -8.91 -6.30
CA GLY A 87 5.10 -10.16 -6.90
C GLY A 87 6.29 -9.97 -7.83
N VAL A 88 7.03 -11.05 -8.03
CA VAL A 88 8.13 -11.14 -9.00
C VAL A 88 7.89 -12.33 -9.91
N ALA A 89 8.25 -12.18 -11.19
CA ALA A 89 8.12 -13.25 -12.18
C ALA A 89 9.30 -13.23 -13.15
N VAL A 90 9.69 -14.41 -13.62
CA VAL A 90 10.70 -14.57 -14.68
C VAL A 90 10.01 -14.43 -16.04
N LEU A 91 10.51 -13.52 -16.88
CA LEU A 91 9.99 -13.33 -18.23
C LEU A 91 10.17 -14.59 -19.08
N LYS A 92 9.17 -14.92 -19.91
CA LYS A 92 9.17 -16.12 -20.77
C LYS A 92 10.43 -16.26 -21.63
N ASN A 93 10.96 -15.13 -22.13
CA ASN A 93 12.13 -15.07 -23.00
C ASN A 93 13.35 -14.45 -22.30
N ALA A 94 13.44 -14.57 -20.97
CA ALA A 94 14.60 -14.04 -20.23
C ALA A 94 15.89 -14.71 -20.75
N PRO A 95 16.89 -13.92 -21.23
CA PRO A 95 18.12 -14.48 -21.80
C PRO A 95 18.93 -15.27 -20.76
N ASN A 96 18.74 -14.98 -19.47
CA ASN A 96 19.33 -15.72 -18.36
C ASN A 96 18.25 -16.20 -17.38
N ALA A 97 17.34 -17.04 -17.86
CA ALA A 97 16.22 -17.56 -17.07
C ALA A 97 16.69 -18.37 -15.84
N ALA A 98 17.83 -19.05 -15.91
CA ALA A 98 18.38 -19.82 -14.79
C ALA A 98 18.75 -18.90 -13.60
N ASN A 99 19.51 -17.83 -13.83
CA ASN A 99 19.88 -16.90 -12.76
C ASN A 99 18.68 -16.07 -12.29
N ALA A 100 17.73 -15.75 -13.18
CA ALA A 100 16.49 -15.08 -12.79
C ALA A 100 15.66 -15.94 -11.82
N LYS A 101 15.60 -17.26 -12.01
CA LYS A 101 14.95 -18.19 -11.07
C LYS A 101 15.67 -18.20 -9.71
N LEU A 102 17.00 -18.24 -9.70
CA LEU A 102 17.78 -18.16 -8.47
C LEU A 102 17.52 -16.88 -7.68
N LEU A 103 17.31 -15.75 -8.37
CA LEU A 103 16.93 -14.49 -7.71
C LEU A 103 15.54 -14.60 -7.08
N VAL A 104 14.56 -15.17 -7.79
CA VAL A 104 13.21 -15.40 -7.22
C VAL A 104 13.27 -16.34 -6.01
N ASP A 105 14.05 -17.41 -6.08
CA ASP A 105 14.26 -18.34 -4.97
C ASP A 105 14.90 -17.65 -3.76
N PHE A 106 15.86 -16.75 -4.01
CA PHE A 106 16.45 -15.92 -2.96
C PHE A 106 15.42 -14.96 -2.34
N MET A 107 14.59 -14.31 -3.15
CA MET A 107 13.56 -13.38 -2.67
C MET A 107 12.52 -14.05 -1.75
N ILE A 108 12.20 -15.34 -1.96
CA ILE A 108 11.27 -16.08 -1.09
C ILE A 108 11.98 -16.82 0.08
N SER A 109 13.31 -16.73 0.14
CA SER A 109 14.09 -17.34 1.22
C SER A 109 13.79 -16.67 2.57
N LYS A 110 14.04 -17.38 3.68
CA LYS A 110 13.90 -16.80 5.02
C LYS A 110 14.77 -15.55 5.18
N LYS A 111 15.99 -15.56 4.65
CA LYS A 111 16.94 -14.44 4.78
C LYS A 111 16.38 -13.15 4.18
N PHE A 112 15.92 -13.19 2.94
CA PHE A 112 15.35 -12.01 2.29
C PHE A 112 14.05 -11.57 2.97
N GLN A 113 13.16 -12.52 3.24
CA GLN A 113 11.85 -12.23 3.83
C GLN A 113 11.94 -11.66 5.25
N SER A 114 12.95 -12.05 6.04
CA SER A 114 13.18 -11.51 7.38
C SER A 114 13.69 -10.06 7.39
N ASP A 115 14.29 -9.58 6.31
CA ASP A 115 14.82 -8.21 6.22
C ASP A 115 13.76 -7.22 5.71
N LEU A 116 12.80 -7.70 4.92
CA LEU A 116 11.74 -6.88 4.32
C LEU A 116 11.02 -5.91 5.27
N PRO A 117 10.61 -6.30 6.50
CA PRO A 117 9.88 -5.40 7.38
C PRO A 117 10.64 -4.11 7.68
N LEU A 118 11.95 -4.18 7.94
CA LEU A 118 12.74 -3.01 8.33
C LEU A 118 13.34 -2.25 7.14
N GLN A 119 13.35 -2.84 5.95
CA GLN A 119 13.83 -2.19 4.73
C GLN A 119 12.71 -1.53 3.92
N MET A 120 11.53 -2.16 3.87
CA MET A 120 10.43 -1.77 2.99
C MET A 120 9.12 -1.52 3.73
N PHE A 121 9.05 -1.78 5.03
CA PHE A 121 7.83 -1.65 5.83
C PHE A 121 6.64 -2.42 5.24
N VAL A 122 6.91 -3.64 4.76
CA VAL A 122 5.90 -4.60 4.29
C VAL A 122 5.98 -5.90 5.06
N LEU A 123 4.89 -6.67 5.05
CA LEU A 123 4.87 -7.99 5.69
C LEU A 123 5.50 -9.07 4.78
N PRO A 124 6.22 -10.04 5.35
CA PRO A 124 6.78 -11.14 4.58
C PRO A 124 5.68 -12.03 4.01
N ALA A 125 5.90 -12.52 2.78
CA ALA A 125 5.07 -13.53 2.14
C ALA A 125 5.36 -14.95 2.64
N ARG A 126 6.56 -15.19 3.19
CA ARG A 126 6.95 -16.50 3.75
C ARG A 126 6.32 -16.70 5.13
N LEU A 127 5.52 -17.75 5.26
CA LEU A 127 4.94 -18.16 6.54
C LEU A 127 6.03 -18.53 7.56
N GLY A 128 5.82 -18.14 8.81
CA GLY A 128 6.76 -18.39 9.90
C GLY A 128 7.99 -17.48 9.90
N THR A 129 8.04 -16.45 9.05
CA THR A 129 9.00 -15.37 9.19
C THR A 129 8.56 -14.44 10.32
N GLU A 130 9.42 -14.26 11.32
CA GLU A 130 9.21 -13.31 12.42
C GLU A 130 9.22 -11.87 11.89
N VAL A 131 8.36 -11.04 12.46
CA VAL A 131 8.27 -9.60 12.18
C VAL A 131 8.68 -8.85 13.45
N PRO A 132 9.39 -7.71 13.34
CA PRO A 132 9.79 -6.93 14.50
C PRO A 132 8.61 -6.56 15.41
N PRO A 133 8.78 -6.55 16.76
CA PRO A 133 7.70 -6.23 17.70
C PRO A 133 6.97 -4.91 17.43
N GLU A 134 7.68 -3.92 16.88
CA GLU A 134 7.15 -2.61 16.53
C GLU A 134 5.97 -2.68 15.55
N PHE A 135 5.91 -3.71 14.70
CA PHE A 135 4.78 -3.91 13.78
C PHE A 135 3.50 -4.33 14.52
N ALA A 136 3.65 -5.09 15.61
CA ALA A 136 2.52 -5.48 16.45
C ALA A 136 2.12 -4.36 17.42
N GLU A 137 3.11 -3.60 17.91
CA GLU A 137 2.90 -2.51 18.87
C GLU A 137 2.31 -1.25 18.22
N PHE A 138 2.84 -0.86 17.05
CA PHE A 138 2.51 0.41 16.40
C PHE A 138 1.73 0.24 15.10
N GLY A 139 1.82 -0.93 14.46
CA GLY A 139 1.11 -1.22 13.21
C GLY A 139 -0.34 -1.62 13.43
N ALA A 140 -1.09 -1.70 12.33
CA ALA A 140 -2.44 -2.25 12.34
C ALA A 140 -2.51 -3.51 11.48
N THR A 141 -3.25 -4.52 11.96
CA THR A 141 -3.62 -5.69 11.16
C THR A 141 -5.10 -5.60 10.77
N PRO A 142 -5.43 -5.22 9.51
CA PRO A 142 -6.80 -5.25 9.03
C PRO A 142 -7.32 -6.69 9.08
N LYS A 143 -8.41 -6.92 9.81
CA LYS A 143 -9.02 -8.26 9.97
C LYS A 143 -9.65 -8.77 8.68
N ASP A 144 -10.28 -7.87 7.93
CA ASP A 144 -10.99 -8.16 6.68
C ASP A 144 -10.70 -7.05 5.65
N PRO A 145 -9.47 -7.01 5.08
CA PRO A 145 -9.16 -6.04 4.05
C PRO A 145 -9.89 -6.39 2.77
N TYR A 146 -10.37 -5.37 2.05
CA TYR A 146 -10.96 -5.55 0.74
C TYR A 146 -10.00 -6.26 -0.21
N SER A 147 -10.56 -7.08 -1.10
CA SER A 147 -9.84 -7.69 -2.21
C SER A 147 -10.76 -7.81 -3.42
N LEU A 148 -10.16 -8.01 -4.60
CA LEU A 148 -10.88 -8.33 -5.82
C LEU A 148 -10.14 -9.47 -6.51
N GLU A 149 -10.91 -10.32 -7.21
CA GLU A 149 -10.34 -11.38 -8.03
C GLU A 149 -9.31 -10.82 -9.03
N PRO A 150 -8.06 -11.33 -9.04
CA PRO A 150 -7.01 -10.82 -9.93
C PRO A 150 -7.42 -10.81 -11.41
N ARG A 151 -8.18 -11.81 -11.85
CA ARG A 151 -8.71 -11.87 -13.23
C ARG A 151 -9.70 -10.75 -13.52
N LYS A 152 -10.53 -10.37 -12.55
CA LYS A 152 -11.46 -9.25 -12.68
C LYS A 152 -10.71 -7.93 -12.79
N ILE A 153 -9.68 -7.74 -11.96
CA ILE A 153 -8.81 -6.57 -12.03
C ILE A 153 -8.15 -6.50 -13.41
N ALA A 154 -7.50 -7.57 -13.86
CA ALA A 154 -6.83 -7.62 -15.15
C ALA A 154 -7.77 -7.30 -16.33
N ALA A 155 -8.99 -7.83 -16.31
CA ALA A 155 -9.97 -7.61 -17.38
C ALA A 155 -10.60 -6.20 -17.38
N SER A 156 -10.53 -5.46 -16.26
CA SER A 156 -11.24 -4.19 -16.11
C SER A 156 -10.34 -2.99 -15.80
N ARG A 157 -9.05 -3.21 -15.50
CA ARG A 157 -8.12 -2.18 -15.02
C ARG A 157 -8.09 -0.95 -15.91
N ASP A 158 -7.91 -1.13 -17.21
CA ASP A 158 -7.69 0.00 -18.12
C ASP A 158 -8.96 0.86 -18.20
N ARG A 159 -10.14 0.23 -18.28
CA ARG A 159 -11.45 0.91 -18.19
C ARG A 159 -11.61 1.66 -16.87
N TRP A 160 -11.27 1.04 -15.74
CA TRP A 160 -11.41 1.69 -14.43
C TRP A 160 -10.45 2.86 -14.26
N ILE A 161 -9.21 2.76 -14.77
CA ILE A 161 -8.24 3.86 -14.76
C ILE A 161 -8.79 5.04 -15.57
N GLU A 162 -9.24 4.81 -16.80
CA GLU A 162 -9.81 5.86 -17.65
C GLU A 162 -11.00 6.55 -16.96
N GLN A 163 -11.94 5.76 -16.43
CA GLN A 163 -13.09 6.29 -15.70
C GLN A 163 -12.69 7.08 -14.45
N TRP A 164 -11.66 6.64 -13.73
CA TRP A 164 -11.17 7.35 -12.54
C TRP A 164 -10.51 8.66 -12.95
N THR A 165 -9.69 8.66 -14.00
CA THR A 165 -9.05 9.86 -14.57
C THR A 165 -10.10 10.88 -15.00
N ASP A 166 -11.14 10.45 -15.71
CA ASP A 166 -12.25 11.33 -16.12
C ASP A 166 -13.05 11.88 -14.93
N THR A 167 -13.20 11.09 -13.86
CA THR A 167 -13.96 11.51 -12.69
C THR A 167 -13.19 12.48 -11.80
N VAL A 168 -11.89 12.25 -11.63
CA VAL A 168 -11.06 12.91 -10.61
C VAL A 168 -10.20 14.02 -11.17
N LEU A 169 -9.64 13.85 -12.38
CA LEU A 169 -8.62 14.75 -12.95
C LEU A 169 -9.14 15.67 -14.06
N ARG A 170 -10.31 15.38 -14.63
CA ARG A 170 -10.96 16.19 -15.68
C ARG A 170 -12.24 16.78 -15.12
#